data_AF-A0A0C9UNU3-F1
#
_entry.id   AF-A0A0C9UNU3-F1
#
_cell.length_a   1.000
_cell.length_b   1.000
_cell.length_c   1.000
_cell.angle_alpha   90.00
_cell.angle_beta   90.00
_cell.angle_gamma   90.00
#
_symmetry.space_group_name_H-M   'P 1'
#
loop_
_entity.id
_entity.type
_entity.pdbx_description
1 polymer ?
#
loop_
_entity_poly.entity_id
_entity_poly.type
_entity_poly.pdbx_seq_one_letter_code
_entity_poly.pdbx_strand_id
1 'polypeptide(L)'
;MATTRISIDTSYKCIAKWLEFEKEAFFPSYNRSIVVARAFIMSQSAAAHLLLFRCIYHISQMDTGRPFRLRYAHGEGLDSITADRHRGQAVGMGLFCQETTKSMPGNCAYDPGKPLCELTAYDHLKQLYRYCLSHYTRHVRELRGHVESQVLTAMMSLATADILPEHVYKNILQLIRRSSKKRADWLKDKEAAEGWAMAAIYRGKSLMPLSIWKAAPSTSNVNVQKRKNIANDKELEKRYQDLQKLEKEASIQTKKFKRVFAKGKDTEQPFKKLKSIESQYSSLLSGVKQLQDKSTGEVAMPSLKRADQLIEWSSLAALPTVDRISQALPHPH
;
A
#
# COMPACT_ATOMS: atom_id res chain seq x y z
N MET A 1 18.43 12.62 8.56
CA MET A 1 17.84 12.09 7.31
C MET A 1 16.59 12.89 6.97
N ALA A 2 16.51 13.47 5.78
CA ALA A 2 15.32 14.21 5.36
C ALA A 2 14.26 13.24 4.84
N THR A 3 13.01 13.44 5.28
CA THR A 3 11.86 12.70 4.74
C THR A 3 11.47 13.28 3.39
N THR A 4 11.21 12.40 2.41
CA THR A 4 10.91 12.77 1.02
C THR A 4 9.46 12.47 0.63
N ARG A 5 8.69 11.91 1.56
CA ARG A 5 7.31 11.46 1.40
C ARG A 5 6.44 12.20 2.39
N ILE A 6 5.43 12.90 1.90
CA ILE A 6 4.53 13.65 2.77
C ILE A 6 3.08 13.19 2.57
N SER A 7 2.30 13.36 3.62
CA SER A 7 0.85 13.39 3.51
C SER A 7 0.33 14.81 3.71
N ILE A 8 -0.78 15.13 3.03
CA ILE A 8 -1.52 16.37 3.25
C ILE A 8 -2.99 16.04 3.47
N ASP A 9 -3.61 16.70 4.43
CA ASP A 9 -5.01 16.50 4.80
C ASP A 9 -5.65 17.86 5.06
N THR A 10 -6.92 18.03 4.71
CA THR A 10 -7.70 19.21 5.09
C THR A 10 -8.93 18.79 5.86
N SER A 11 -9.01 19.22 7.11
CA SER A 11 -10.08 18.84 8.03
C SER A 11 -10.93 20.04 8.41
N TYR A 12 -12.23 19.78 8.55
CA TYR A 12 -13.21 20.74 9.05
C TYR A 12 -13.21 20.65 10.57
N LYS A 13 -12.24 21.29 11.25
CA LYS A 13 -12.20 21.34 12.73
C LYS A 13 -12.81 22.61 13.29
N CYS A 14 -13.18 22.51 14.58
CA CYS A 14 -14.04 23.30 15.47
C CYS A 14 -14.05 24.85 15.43
N ILE A 15 -13.32 25.53 14.54
CA ILE A 15 -13.38 26.99 14.42
C ILE A 15 -14.28 27.33 13.23
N ALA A 16 -15.45 27.89 13.51
CA ALA A 16 -16.42 28.24 12.48
C ALA A 16 -15.76 29.07 11.35
N LYS A 17 -15.97 28.64 10.09
CA LYS A 17 -15.45 29.26 8.84
C LYS A 17 -13.98 29.01 8.51
N TRP A 18 -13.23 28.29 9.35
CA TRP A 18 -11.84 27.93 9.06
C TRP A 18 -11.69 26.44 8.78
N LEU A 19 -10.76 26.13 7.88
CA LEU A 19 -10.38 24.78 7.52
C LEU A 19 -8.94 24.57 7.96
N GLU A 20 -8.68 23.46 8.64
CA GLU A 20 -7.34 23.14 9.10
C GLU A 20 -6.64 22.30 8.02
N PHE A 21 -5.57 22.86 7.46
CA PHE A 21 -4.64 22.15 6.59
C PHE A 21 -3.48 21.61 7.41
N GLU A 22 -3.18 20.32 7.24
CA GLU A 22 -2.01 19.67 7.86
C GLU A 22 -1.13 19.06 6.77
N LYS A 23 0.18 19.31 6.86
CA LYS A 23 1.22 18.61 6.12
C LYS A 23 2.02 17.79 7.10
N GLU A 24 2.14 16.51 6.83
CA GLU A 24 2.75 15.54 7.72
C GLU A 24 3.80 14.74 6.98
N ALA A 25 4.77 14.24 7.72
CA ALA A 25 5.76 13.32 7.19
C ALA A 25 6.14 12.27 8.23
N PHE A 26 6.40 11.05 7.78
CA PHE A 26 6.92 10.00 8.64
C PHE A 26 8.43 10.15 8.78
N PHE A 27 8.92 10.12 10.02
CA PHE A 27 10.34 10.18 10.35
C PHE A 27 10.77 8.84 10.93
N PRO A 28 11.51 8.01 10.17
CA PRO A 28 11.98 6.71 10.62
C PRO A 28 12.80 6.77 11.91
N SER A 29 13.62 7.81 12.07
CA SER A 29 14.46 8.03 13.27
C SER A 29 13.66 8.16 14.56
N TYR A 30 12.39 8.56 14.47
CA TYR A 30 11.51 8.75 15.62
C TYR A 30 10.35 7.74 15.65
N ASN A 31 10.32 6.82 14.68
CA ASN A 31 9.22 5.91 14.36
C ASN A 31 7.83 6.57 14.52
N ARG A 32 7.69 7.79 14.01
CA ARG A 32 6.43 8.55 14.11
C ARG A 32 6.28 9.51 12.96
N SER A 33 5.02 9.81 12.64
CA SER A 33 4.70 10.96 11.82
C SER A 33 4.70 12.23 12.64
N ILE A 34 5.17 13.30 12.03
CA ILE A 34 5.21 14.64 12.61
C ILE A 34 4.47 15.57 11.65
N VAL A 35 3.61 16.41 12.22
CA VAL A 35 3.00 17.53 11.49
C VAL A 35 4.10 18.57 11.27
N VAL A 36 4.54 18.74 10.03
CA VAL A 36 5.63 19.65 9.66
C VAL A 36 5.11 21.03 9.26
N ALA A 37 3.83 21.14 8.91
CA ALA A 37 3.15 22.42 8.76
C ALA A 37 1.68 22.27 9.11
N ARG A 38 1.14 23.25 9.81
CA ARG A 38 -0.29 23.39 10.11
C ARG A 38 -0.71 24.81 9.77
N ALA A 39 -1.80 24.96 9.03
CA ALA A 39 -2.32 26.26 8.63
C ALA A 39 -3.85 26.25 8.67
N PHE A 40 -4.43 27.42 8.90
CA PHE A 40 -5.87 27.61 8.80
C PHE A 40 -6.18 28.41 7.54
N ILE A 41 -7.09 27.89 6.70
CA ILE A 41 -7.50 28.50 5.44
C ILE A 41 -9.01 28.73 5.42
N MET A 42 -9.44 29.76 4.70
CA MET A 42 -10.87 30.08 4.51
C MET A 42 -11.38 29.71 3.11
N SER A 43 -10.50 29.27 2.22
CA SER A 43 -10.83 28.92 0.84
C SER A 43 -10.13 27.62 0.45
N GLN A 44 -10.86 26.75 -0.22
CA GLN A 44 -10.31 25.51 -0.77
C GLN A 44 -9.92 25.63 -2.26
N SER A 45 -9.95 26.83 -2.84
CA SER A 45 -9.59 27.02 -4.25
C SER A 45 -8.13 26.63 -4.53
N ALA A 46 -7.82 26.35 -5.80
CA ALA A 46 -6.44 26.07 -6.21
C ALA A 46 -5.51 27.27 -5.97
N ALA A 47 -6.01 28.50 -6.18
CA ALA A 47 -5.26 29.72 -5.94
C ALA A 47 -4.92 29.90 -4.45
N ALA A 48 -5.87 29.62 -3.54
CA ALA A 48 -5.63 29.68 -2.11
C ALA A 48 -4.57 28.66 -1.67
N HIS A 49 -4.63 27.44 -2.19
CA HIS A 49 -3.63 26.42 -1.90
C HIS A 49 -2.26 26.75 -2.51
N LEU A 50 -2.20 27.36 -3.70
CA LEU A 50 -0.95 27.84 -4.28
C LEU A 50 -0.27 28.86 -3.35
N LEU A 51 -1.02 29.85 -2.87
CA LEU A 51 -0.52 30.83 -1.89
C LEU A 51 -0.04 30.14 -0.60
N LEU A 52 -0.82 29.19 -0.09
CA LEU A 52 -0.44 28.40 1.08
C LEU A 52 0.89 27.66 0.87
N PHE A 53 1.07 26.98 -0.26
CA PHE A 53 2.32 26.25 -0.55
C PHE A 53 3.50 27.19 -0.72
N ARG A 54 3.32 28.34 -1.38
CA ARG A 54 4.36 29.39 -1.44
C ARG A 54 4.81 29.79 -0.05
N CYS A 55 3.87 30.10 0.86
CA CYS A 55 4.21 30.48 2.23
C CYS A 55 4.95 29.35 2.98
N ILE A 56 4.42 28.13 2.94
CA ILE A 56 5.02 26.97 3.63
C ILE A 56 6.47 26.75 3.17
N TYR A 57 6.71 26.73 1.86
CA TYR A 57 8.03 26.43 1.33
C TYR A 57 8.98 27.63 1.40
N HIS A 58 8.47 28.87 1.38
CA HIS A 58 9.27 30.05 1.67
C HIS A 58 9.79 30.04 3.10
N ILE A 59 8.91 29.80 4.09
CA ILE A 59 9.31 29.67 5.51
C ILE A 59 10.29 28.51 5.66
N SER A 60 9.99 27.34 5.08
CA SER A 60 10.90 26.19 5.13
C SER A 60 12.28 26.50 4.55
N GLN A 61 12.37 27.32 3.50
CA GLN A 61 13.64 27.74 2.92
C GLN A 61 14.37 28.72 3.83
N MET A 62 13.66 29.67 4.45
CA MET A 62 14.24 30.59 5.43
C MET A 62 14.82 29.84 6.63
N ASP A 63 14.10 28.84 7.15
CA ASP A 63 14.50 28.09 8.34
C ASP A 63 15.68 27.14 8.07
N THR A 64 15.73 26.55 6.87
CA THR A 64 16.71 25.49 6.55
C THR A 64 17.88 25.95 5.68
N GLY A 65 17.77 27.14 5.07
CA GLY A 65 18.68 27.61 4.02
C GLY A 65 18.62 26.79 2.73
N ARG A 66 17.70 25.83 2.60
CA ARG A 66 17.62 24.91 1.45
C ARG A 66 16.38 25.19 0.61
N PRO A 67 16.52 25.33 -0.72
CA PRO A 67 15.37 25.53 -1.60
C PRO A 67 14.52 24.25 -1.67
N PHE A 68 13.24 24.43 -2.01
CA PHE A 68 12.37 23.30 -2.32
C PHE A 68 12.89 22.55 -3.56
N ARG A 69 12.97 21.21 -3.46
CA ARG A 69 13.40 20.33 -4.55
C ARG A 69 12.41 19.20 -4.76
N LEU A 70 12.25 18.84 -6.03
CA LEU A 70 11.38 17.77 -6.53
C LEU A 70 12.26 16.68 -7.13
N ARG A 71 12.08 15.43 -6.72
CA ARG A 71 12.97 14.34 -7.15
C ARG A 71 13.02 14.16 -8.66
N TYR A 72 11.88 14.21 -9.35
CA TYR A 72 11.82 14.01 -10.81
C TYR A 72 12.43 15.16 -11.63
N ALA A 73 12.66 16.33 -11.01
CA ALA A 73 13.22 17.50 -11.66
C ALA A 73 14.66 17.79 -11.22
N HIS A 74 15.00 17.50 -9.96
CA HIS A 74 16.29 17.85 -9.34
C HIS A 74 17.15 16.62 -8.99
N GLY A 75 16.62 15.40 -9.15
CA GLY A 75 17.24 14.16 -8.68
C GLY A 75 17.06 13.88 -7.17
N GLU A 76 16.66 14.87 -6.39
CA GLU A 76 16.45 14.77 -4.95
C GLU A 76 15.29 15.63 -4.43
N GLY A 77 15.00 15.52 -3.13
CA GLY A 77 13.90 16.22 -2.48
C GLY A 77 12.61 15.42 -2.48
N LEU A 78 11.47 16.10 -2.57
CA LEU A 78 10.15 15.51 -2.44
C LEU A 78 9.89 14.51 -3.58
N ASP A 79 9.50 13.29 -3.24
CA ASP A 79 9.26 12.21 -4.21
C ASP A 79 7.77 11.84 -4.35
N SER A 80 6.97 12.05 -3.31
CA SER A 80 5.54 11.72 -3.33
C SER A 80 4.73 12.50 -2.31
N ILE A 81 3.47 12.74 -2.67
CA ILE A 81 2.44 13.36 -1.84
C ILE A 81 1.22 12.43 -1.82
N THR A 82 0.86 11.98 -0.62
CA THR A 82 -0.42 11.29 -0.40
C THR A 82 -1.44 12.25 0.17
N ALA A 83 -2.59 12.37 -0.45
CA ALA A 83 -3.57 13.38 -0.05
C ALA A 83 -5.01 12.88 -0.06
N ASP A 84 -5.90 13.61 0.60
CA ASP A 84 -7.32 13.46 0.35
C ASP A 84 -7.69 13.85 -1.10
N ARG A 85 -8.91 13.53 -1.53
CA ARG A 85 -9.31 13.71 -2.94
C ARG A 85 -9.64 15.17 -3.30
N HIS A 86 -9.16 16.15 -2.53
CA HIS A 86 -9.56 17.55 -2.72
C HIS A 86 -8.86 18.19 -3.93
N ARG A 87 -9.64 18.47 -4.99
CA ARG A 87 -9.13 18.98 -6.27
C ARG A 87 -8.34 20.29 -6.13
N GLY A 88 -8.83 21.25 -5.35
CA GLY A 88 -8.13 22.53 -5.17
C GLY A 88 -6.77 22.37 -4.49
N GLN A 89 -6.63 21.39 -3.59
CA GLN A 89 -5.37 21.13 -2.89
C GLN A 89 -4.35 20.50 -3.85
N ALA A 90 -4.79 19.50 -4.63
CA ALA A 90 -3.97 18.88 -5.67
C ALA A 90 -3.52 19.92 -6.70
N VAL A 91 -4.46 20.66 -7.31
CA VAL A 91 -4.12 21.61 -8.37
C VAL A 91 -3.26 22.76 -7.85
N GLY A 92 -3.50 23.26 -6.63
CA GLY A 92 -2.62 24.26 -6.02
C GLY A 92 -1.18 23.77 -5.86
N MET A 93 -0.97 22.50 -5.49
CA MET A 93 0.36 21.90 -5.43
C MET A 93 0.98 21.72 -6.82
N GLY A 94 0.19 21.30 -7.82
CA GLY A 94 0.64 21.19 -9.21
C GLY A 94 1.11 22.54 -9.76
N LEU A 95 0.35 23.61 -9.52
CA LEU A 95 0.73 24.97 -9.91
C LEU A 95 2.01 25.43 -9.21
N PHE A 96 2.18 25.12 -7.92
CA PHE A 96 3.40 25.44 -7.19
C PHE A 96 4.63 24.70 -7.75
N CYS A 97 4.47 23.43 -8.14
CA CYS A 97 5.53 22.67 -8.81
C CYS A 97 5.88 23.27 -10.18
N GLN A 98 4.86 23.70 -10.94
CA GLN A 98 5.04 24.38 -12.23
C GLN A 98 5.84 25.67 -12.06
N GLU A 99 5.51 26.49 -11.05
CA GLU A 99 6.26 27.72 -10.75
C GLU A 99 7.72 27.46 -10.40
N THR A 100 7.99 26.37 -9.70
CA THR A 100 9.35 25.99 -9.28
C THR A 100 10.19 25.50 -10.46
N THR A 101 9.55 24.89 -11.47
CA THR A 101 10.24 24.22 -12.58
C THR A 101 10.22 25.00 -13.89
N LYS A 102 9.43 26.07 -14.00
CA LYS A 102 9.24 26.88 -15.24
C LYS A 102 10.53 27.38 -15.90
N SER A 103 11.57 27.64 -15.11
CA SER A 103 12.86 28.17 -15.59
C SER A 103 13.97 27.13 -15.55
N MET A 104 13.65 25.87 -15.23
CA MET A 104 14.64 24.80 -15.19
C MET A 104 14.92 24.30 -16.61
N PRO A 105 16.20 24.16 -16.99
CA PRO A 105 16.55 23.52 -18.25
C PRO A 105 16.39 22.00 -18.14
N GLY A 106 16.32 21.35 -19.31
CA GLY A 106 16.29 19.90 -19.42
C GLY A 106 14.91 19.28 -19.30
N ASN A 107 14.89 17.96 -19.43
CA ASN A 107 13.66 17.18 -19.51
C ASN A 107 13.33 16.52 -18.17
N CYS A 108 12.06 16.17 -18.00
CA CYS A 108 11.61 15.44 -16.84
C CYS A 108 12.28 14.07 -16.75
N ALA A 109 12.79 13.70 -15.57
CA ALA A 109 13.40 12.37 -15.38
C ALA A 109 12.39 11.22 -15.55
N TYR A 110 11.11 11.47 -15.29
CA TYR A 110 10.04 10.47 -15.39
C TYR A 110 9.29 10.54 -16.73
N ASP A 111 9.52 11.59 -17.52
CA ASP A 111 9.03 11.76 -18.88
C ASP A 111 10.10 12.46 -19.73
N PRO A 112 11.13 11.71 -20.19
CA PRO A 112 12.29 12.30 -20.86
C PRO A 112 11.96 13.00 -22.18
N GLY A 113 10.76 12.81 -22.74
CA GLY A 113 10.30 13.49 -23.94
C GLY A 113 9.74 14.89 -23.68
N LYS A 114 9.54 15.28 -22.41
CA LYS A 114 8.88 16.53 -22.05
C LYS A 114 9.82 17.46 -21.27
N PRO A 115 10.07 18.69 -21.76
CA PRO A 115 10.84 19.70 -21.03
C PRO A 115 10.20 20.02 -19.67
N LEU A 116 11.02 20.22 -18.64
CA LEU A 116 10.54 20.57 -17.30
C LEU A 116 9.74 21.88 -17.30
N CYS A 117 10.17 22.85 -18.09
CA CYS A 117 9.52 24.16 -18.21
C CYS A 117 8.14 24.11 -18.88
N GLU A 118 7.83 23.03 -19.62
CA GLU A 118 6.55 22.85 -20.32
C GLU A 118 5.57 21.95 -19.55
N LEU A 119 5.97 21.45 -18.38
CA LEU A 119 5.07 20.67 -17.53
C LEU A 119 3.93 21.56 -17.01
N THR A 120 2.70 21.11 -17.24
CA THR A 120 1.52 21.72 -16.64
C THR A 120 1.37 21.30 -15.19
N ALA A 121 0.53 22.02 -14.43
CA ALA A 121 0.12 21.59 -13.10
C ALA A 121 -0.37 20.13 -13.04
N TYR A 122 -1.07 19.65 -14.07
CA TYR A 122 -1.58 18.27 -14.12
C TYR A 122 -0.47 17.25 -14.42
N ASP A 123 0.52 17.62 -15.24
CA ASP A 123 1.69 16.78 -15.48
C ASP A 123 2.50 16.56 -14.21
N HIS A 124 2.70 17.62 -13.40
CA HIS A 124 3.36 17.48 -12.09
C HIS A 124 2.60 16.51 -11.18
N LEU A 125 1.26 16.59 -11.16
CA LEU A 125 0.46 15.68 -10.34
C LEU A 125 0.61 14.21 -10.76
N LYS A 126 0.73 13.92 -12.07
CA LYS A 126 0.97 12.55 -12.56
C LYS A 126 2.30 11.96 -12.09
N GLN A 127 3.27 12.81 -11.73
CA GLN A 127 4.63 12.40 -11.34
C GLN A 127 4.80 12.20 -9.83
N LEU A 128 4.01 12.90 -9.01
CA LEU A 128 4.25 12.96 -7.55
C LEU A 128 3.01 12.75 -6.67
N TYR A 129 1.79 12.87 -7.21
CA TYR A 129 0.57 12.89 -6.39
C TYR A 129 -0.13 11.53 -6.37
N ARG A 130 -0.60 11.13 -5.18
CA ARG A 130 -1.34 9.89 -4.97
C ARG A 130 -2.51 10.13 -4.04
N TYR A 131 -3.66 9.52 -4.35
CA TYR A 131 -4.79 9.54 -3.45
C TYR A 131 -4.54 8.67 -2.23
N CYS A 132 -4.99 9.15 -1.08
CA CYS A 132 -5.16 8.37 0.13
C CYS A 132 -6.08 7.17 -0.18
N LEU A 133 -5.49 5.97 -0.23
CA LEU A 133 -6.23 4.75 -0.56
C LEU A 133 -7.28 4.41 0.49
N SER A 134 -7.05 4.76 1.76
CA SER A 134 -8.06 4.58 2.81
C SER A 134 -9.29 5.46 2.58
N HIS A 135 -9.11 6.75 2.26
CA HIS A 135 -10.24 7.61 1.88
C HIS A 135 -10.88 7.15 0.58
N TYR A 136 -10.06 6.68 -0.37
CA TYR A 136 -10.57 6.16 -1.63
C TYR A 136 -11.52 4.98 -1.42
N THR A 137 -11.03 3.97 -0.72
CA THR A 137 -11.74 2.71 -0.50
C THR A 137 -12.95 2.90 0.41
N ARG A 138 -12.85 3.73 1.45
CA ARG A 138 -13.99 4.11 2.29
C ARG A 138 -15.12 4.72 1.47
N HIS A 139 -14.81 5.73 0.66
CA HIS A 139 -15.82 6.38 -0.17
C HIS A 139 -16.48 5.41 -1.14
N VAL A 140 -15.72 4.51 -1.78
CA VAL A 140 -16.31 3.48 -2.67
C VAL A 140 -17.23 2.54 -1.87
N ARG A 141 -16.86 2.15 -0.65
CA ARG A 141 -17.67 1.30 0.23
C ARG A 141 -18.95 1.97 0.73
N GLU A 142 -18.95 3.28 0.97
CA GLU A 142 -20.14 4.05 1.35
C GLU A 142 -21.25 4.00 0.28
N LEU A 143 -20.89 3.57 -0.93
CA LEU A 143 -21.82 3.41 -2.04
C LEU A 143 -22.40 2.00 -2.14
N ARG A 144 -22.06 1.11 -1.18
CA ARG A 144 -22.69 -0.21 -1.03
C ARG A 144 -24.20 -0.06 -0.84
N GLY A 145 -24.98 -0.99 -1.40
CA GLY A 145 -26.44 -0.96 -1.37
C GLY A 145 -27.08 -0.03 -2.42
N HIS A 146 -26.33 0.93 -2.95
CA HIS A 146 -26.78 1.83 -4.01
C HIS A 146 -26.30 1.43 -5.40
N VAL A 147 -25.36 0.48 -5.46
CA VAL A 147 -24.67 0.06 -6.69
C VAL A 147 -24.42 -1.44 -6.66
N GLU A 148 -24.52 -2.05 -7.84
CA GLU A 148 -24.22 -3.45 -8.07
C GLU A 148 -22.81 -3.83 -7.57
N SER A 149 -22.71 -5.02 -6.97
CA SER A 149 -21.46 -5.53 -6.40
C SER A 149 -20.32 -5.54 -7.42
N GLN A 150 -20.60 -5.92 -8.67
CA GLN A 150 -19.62 -5.96 -9.75
C GLN A 150 -19.00 -4.58 -10.06
N VAL A 151 -19.81 -3.52 -10.06
CA VAL A 151 -19.34 -2.16 -10.34
C VAL A 151 -18.50 -1.64 -9.16
N LEU A 152 -18.88 -1.97 -7.92
CA LEU A 152 -18.08 -1.64 -6.74
C LEU A 152 -16.71 -2.32 -6.78
N THR A 153 -16.67 -3.61 -7.12
CA THR A 153 -15.42 -4.36 -7.29
C THR A 153 -14.56 -3.74 -8.40
N ALA A 154 -15.16 -3.37 -9.52
CA ALA A 154 -14.48 -2.70 -10.62
C ALA A 154 -13.85 -1.36 -10.18
N MET A 155 -14.61 -0.52 -9.46
CA MET A 155 -14.06 0.73 -8.91
C MET A 155 -12.90 0.45 -7.96
N MET A 156 -13.05 -0.49 -7.01
CA MET A 156 -12.00 -0.84 -6.06
C MET A 156 -10.73 -1.36 -6.75
N SER A 157 -10.87 -2.12 -7.84
CA SER A 157 -9.75 -2.71 -8.59
C SER A 157 -8.84 -1.67 -9.26
N LEU A 158 -9.33 -0.43 -9.50
CA LEU A 158 -8.52 0.65 -10.06
C LEU A 158 -7.42 1.12 -9.10
N ALA A 159 -7.60 0.94 -7.79
CA ALA A 159 -6.64 1.33 -6.76
C ALA A 159 -5.48 0.33 -6.64
N THR A 160 -4.75 0.11 -7.74
CA THR A 160 -3.66 -0.86 -7.83
C THR A 160 -2.34 -0.23 -8.27
N ALA A 161 -1.25 -0.84 -7.82
CA ALA A 161 0.11 -0.56 -8.29
C ALA A 161 0.48 -1.37 -9.54
N ASP A 162 -0.23 -2.48 -9.78
CA ASP A 162 0.06 -3.37 -10.89
C ASP A 162 -0.48 -2.79 -12.19
N ILE A 163 0.27 -2.97 -13.28
CA ILE A 163 -0.19 -2.55 -14.61
C ILE A 163 -1.23 -3.54 -15.10
N LEU A 164 -2.47 -3.07 -15.25
CA LEU A 164 -3.56 -3.86 -15.81
C LEU A 164 -3.37 -3.98 -17.33
N PRO A 165 -3.60 -5.17 -17.92
CA PRO A 165 -3.69 -5.30 -19.36
C PRO A 165 -4.74 -4.35 -19.94
N GLU A 166 -4.46 -3.74 -21.10
CA GLU A 166 -5.30 -2.66 -21.65
C GLU A 166 -6.76 -3.07 -21.83
N HIS A 167 -7.03 -4.31 -22.26
CA HIS A 167 -8.39 -4.81 -22.41
C HIS A 167 -9.12 -4.92 -21.05
N VAL A 168 -8.42 -5.38 -19.99
CA VAL A 168 -8.98 -5.45 -18.63
C VAL A 168 -9.30 -4.05 -18.12
N TYR A 169 -8.37 -3.11 -18.30
CA TYR A 169 -8.56 -1.72 -17.90
C TYR A 169 -9.77 -1.10 -18.62
N LYS A 170 -9.86 -1.22 -19.95
CA LYS A 170 -11.00 -0.73 -20.74
C LYS A 170 -12.32 -1.36 -20.30
N ASN A 171 -12.34 -2.67 -20.03
CA ASN A 171 -13.53 -3.37 -19.56
C ASN A 171 -14.00 -2.84 -18.20
N ILE A 172 -13.08 -2.60 -17.26
CA ILE A 172 -13.39 -1.97 -15.96
C ILE A 172 -14.03 -0.59 -16.16
N LEU A 173 -13.43 0.25 -17.01
CA LEU A 173 -13.97 1.60 -17.27
C LEU A 173 -15.36 1.54 -17.93
N GLN A 174 -15.55 0.65 -18.89
CA GLN A 174 -16.82 0.48 -19.60
C GLN A 174 -17.92 -0.01 -18.67
N LEU A 175 -17.61 -0.96 -17.77
CA LEU A 175 -18.53 -1.43 -16.74
C LEU A 175 -18.97 -0.30 -15.81
N ILE A 176 -18.03 0.55 -15.37
CA ILE A 176 -18.36 1.72 -14.53
C ILE A 176 -19.21 2.73 -15.33
N ARG A 177 -18.85 3.01 -16.59
CA ARG A 177 -19.53 4.00 -17.44
C ARG A 177 -20.96 3.60 -17.79
N ARG A 178 -21.23 2.30 -17.98
CA ARG A 178 -22.56 1.76 -18.30
C ARG A 178 -23.47 1.56 -17.09
N SER A 179 -22.98 1.85 -15.87
CA SER A 179 -23.77 1.71 -14.66
C SER A 179 -24.73 2.92 -14.47
N SER A 180 -24.81 3.51 -13.28
CA SER A 180 -25.68 4.66 -13.05
C SER A 180 -25.05 5.98 -13.50
N LYS A 181 -25.87 7.01 -13.78
CA LYS A 181 -25.41 8.36 -14.13
C LYS A 181 -24.37 8.89 -13.14
N LYS A 182 -24.63 8.75 -11.83
CA LYS A 182 -23.72 9.15 -10.75
C LYS A 182 -22.33 8.50 -10.88
N ARG A 183 -22.24 7.27 -11.41
CA ARG A 183 -20.98 6.56 -11.62
C ARG A 183 -20.28 6.95 -12.90
N ALA A 184 -21.03 7.13 -13.97
CA ALA A 184 -20.50 7.69 -15.20
C ALA A 184 -19.90 9.08 -14.93
N ASP A 185 -20.58 9.93 -14.17
CA ASP A 185 -20.11 11.25 -13.76
C ASP A 185 -18.88 11.16 -12.85
N TRP A 186 -18.84 10.21 -11.90
CA TRP A 186 -17.65 9.95 -11.10
C TRP A 186 -16.44 9.58 -11.96
N LEU A 187 -16.63 8.70 -12.95
CA LEU A 187 -15.54 8.30 -13.85
C LEU A 187 -15.10 9.48 -14.73
N LYS A 188 -16.05 10.24 -15.25
CA LYS A 188 -15.81 11.46 -16.04
C LYS A 188 -14.98 12.47 -15.24
N ASP A 189 -15.26 12.64 -13.95
CA ASP A 189 -14.46 13.48 -13.05
C ASP A 189 -13.01 12.96 -12.91
N LYS A 190 -12.77 11.64 -12.92
CA LYS A 190 -11.41 11.08 -12.87
C LYS A 190 -10.65 11.17 -14.19
N GLU A 191 -11.37 11.13 -15.30
CA GLU A 191 -10.81 11.31 -16.65
C GLU A 191 -10.62 12.80 -17.02
N ALA A 192 -11.32 13.71 -16.34
CA ALA A 192 -11.20 15.16 -16.54
C ALA A 192 -9.80 15.67 -16.17
N ALA A 193 -9.50 16.92 -16.59
CA ALA A 193 -8.23 17.59 -16.30
C ALA A 193 -7.02 16.71 -16.68
N GLU A 194 -7.03 16.18 -17.91
CA GLU A 194 -5.97 15.33 -18.45
C GLU A 194 -5.72 14.04 -17.65
N GLY A 195 -6.71 13.59 -16.87
CA GLY A 195 -6.67 12.31 -16.16
C GLY A 195 -5.72 12.27 -14.96
N TRP A 196 -5.27 13.41 -14.41
CA TRP A 196 -4.38 13.41 -13.25
C TRP A 196 -5.00 12.67 -12.04
N ALA A 197 -6.32 12.77 -11.87
CA ALA A 197 -7.02 12.10 -10.79
C ALA A 197 -7.01 10.57 -10.97
N MET A 198 -7.14 10.09 -12.21
CA MET A 198 -6.94 8.67 -12.52
C MET A 198 -5.50 8.23 -12.25
N ALA A 199 -4.52 9.03 -12.65
CA ALA A 199 -3.10 8.77 -12.36
C ALA A 199 -2.81 8.71 -10.84
N ALA A 200 -3.51 9.50 -10.04
CA ALA A 200 -3.37 9.47 -8.58
C ALA A 200 -3.99 8.21 -7.92
N ILE A 201 -4.85 7.48 -8.62
CA ILE A 201 -5.50 6.25 -8.14
C ILE A 201 -4.80 5.00 -8.68
N TYR A 202 -4.47 5.01 -9.97
CA TYR A 202 -3.98 3.87 -10.73
C TYR A 202 -2.58 4.14 -11.25
N ARG A 203 -1.61 3.34 -10.79
CA ARG A 203 -0.18 3.51 -11.14
C ARG A 203 0.06 3.43 -12.64
N GLY A 204 -0.71 2.65 -13.40
CA GLY A 204 -0.53 2.56 -14.86
C GLY A 204 -0.89 3.80 -15.66
N LYS A 205 -1.48 4.83 -15.03
CA LYS A 205 -1.62 6.17 -15.61
C LYS A 205 -0.71 7.20 -14.93
N SER A 206 0.00 6.82 -13.87
CA SER A 206 1.00 7.65 -13.19
C SER A 206 2.36 7.49 -13.85
N LEU A 207 3.14 8.58 -13.83
CA LEU A 207 4.56 8.58 -14.20
C LEU A 207 5.45 8.31 -12.98
N MET A 208 4.87 8.16 -11.78
CA MET A 208 5.61 7.83 -10.57
C MET A 208 6.26 6.43 -10.69
N PRO A 209 7.58 6.31 -10.42
CA PRO A 209 8.25 5.02 -10.37
C PRO A 209 7.60 4.05 -9.37
N LEU A 210 7.61 2.75 -9.71
CA LEU A 210 6.94 1.72 -8.89
C LEU A 210 7.47 1.67 -7.45
N SER A 211 8.78 1.84 -7.26
CA SER A 211 9.41 1.88 -5.94
C SER A 211 8.88 3.02 -5.09
N ILE A 212 8.68 4.21 -5.68
CA ILE A 212 8.13 5.38 -4.99
C ILE A 212 6.64 5.17 -4.71
N TRP A 213 5.87 4.67 -5.68
CA TRP A 213 4.45 4.40 -5.52
C TRP A 213 4.14 3.42 -4.38
N LYS A 214 4.91 2.33 -4.29
CA LYS A 214 4.77 1.33 -3.21
C LYS A 214 5.20 1.89 -1.85
N ALA A 215 6.21 2.75 -1.83
CA ALA A 215 6.71 3.36 -0.60
C ALA A 215 5.88 4.56 -0.12
N ALA A 216 5.03 5.14 -0.97
CA ALA A 216 4.16 6.26 -0.62
C ALA A 216 3.13 5.82 0.46
N PRO A 217 2.81 6.69 1.45
CA PRO A 217 1.82 6.38 2.47
C PRO A 217 0.48 5.95 1.87
N SER A 218 -0.15 4.93 2.45
CA SER A 218 -1.45 4.43 2.01
C SER A 218 -2.63 5.28 2.53
N THR A 219 -2.38 6.11 3.55
CA THR A 219 -3.37 6.99 4.18
C THR A 219 -2.83 8.42 4.34
N SER A 220 -3.72 9.43 4.30
CA SER A 220 -3.41 10.81 4.68
C SER A 220 -3.56 11.05 6.19
N ASN A 221 -4.24 10.15 6.92
CA ASN A 221 -4.46 10.26 8.36
C ASN A 221 -3.48 9.38 9.16
N VAL A 222 -2.66 10.00 9.99
CA VAL A 222 -1.62 9.35 10.82
C VAL A 222 -2.18 8.45 11.90
N ASN A 223 -3.29 8.81 12.54
CA ASN A 223 -3.88 7.97 13.59
C ASN A 223 -4.38 6.64 13.00
N VAL A 224 -4.89 6.68 11.77
CA VAL A 224 -5.29 5.47 11.03
C VAL A 224 -4.07 4.68 10.60
N GLN A 225 -3.03 5.32 10.05
CA GLN A 225 -1.80 4.62 9.66
C GLN A 225 -1.12 3.96 10.85
N LYS A 226 -1.00 4.67 11.98
CA LYS A 226 -0.41 4.15 13.22
C LYS A 226 -1.19 2.95 13.74
N ARG A 227 -2.53 3.04 13.83
CA ARG A 227 -3.38 1.90 14.24
C ARG A 227 -3.22 0.71 13.30
N LYS A 228 -3.15 0.96 11.99
CA LYS A 228 -3.01 -0.09 10.98
C LYS A 228 -1.63 -0.75 11.03
N ASN A 229 -0.57 0.02 11.20
CA ASN A 229 0.79 -0.48 11.39
C ASN A 229 0.88 -1.34 12.65
N ILE A 230 0.39 -0.84 13.79
CA ILE A 230 0.33 -1.59 15.05
C ILE A 230 -0.48 -2.88 14.88
N ALA A 231 -1.60 -2.84 14.16
CA ALA A 231 -2.41 -4.02 13.92
C ALA A 231 -1.70 -5.05 13.01
N ASN A 232 -1.04 -4.60 11.94
CA ASN A 232 -0.28 -5.46 11.05
C ASN A 232 0.92 -6.09 11.78
N ASP A 233 1.65 -5.32 12.57
CA ASP A 233 2.80 -5.81 13.33
C ASP A 233 2.37 -6.82 14.40
N LYS A 234 1.26 -6.56 15.11
CA LYS A 234 0.69 -7.52 16.06
C LYS A 234 0.24 -8.81 15.39
N GLU A 235 -0.38 -8.72 14.21
CA GLU A 235 -0.79 -9.92 13.46
C GLU A 235 0.42 -10.70 12.94
N LEU A 236 1.47 -10.00 12.48
CA LEU A 236 2.71 -10.65 12.02
C LEU A 236 3.44 -11.35 13.18
N GLU A 237 3.56 -10.68 14.33
CA GLU A 237 4.15 -11.26 15.54
C GLU A 237 3.37 -12.50 15.99
N LYS A 238 2.03 -12.41 16.02
CA LYS A 238 1.18 -13.56 16.35
C LYS A 238 1.38 -14.72 15.38
N ARG A 239 1.45 -14.44 14.07
CA ARG A 239 1.71 -15.46 13.04
C ARG A 239 3.04 -16.17 13.24
N TYR A 240 4.09 -15.42 13.57
CA TYR A 240 5.39 -15.98 13.90
C TYR A 240 5.34 -16.88 15.14
N GLN A 241 4.66 -16.44 16.19
CA GLN A 241 4.48 -17.24 17.41
C GLN A 241 3.71 -18.54 17.14
N ASP A 242 2.65 -18.49 16.31
CA ASP A 242 1.87 -19.66 15.92
C ASP A 242 2.71 -20.66 15.10
N LEU A 243 3.54 -20.17 14.17
CA LEU A 243 4.46 -21.01 13.38
C LEU A 243 5.51 -21.69 14.27
N GLN A 244 6.14 -20.95 15.19
CA GLN A 244 7.10 -21.52 16.14
C GLN A 244 6.45 -22.56 17.06
N LYS A 245 5.19 -22.34 17.47
CA LYS A 245 4.43 -23.31 18.26
C LYS A 245 4.18 -24.59 17.47
N LEU A 246 3.81 -24.48 16.20
CA LEU A 246 3.64 -25.65 15.32
C LEU A 246 4.95 -26.40 15.07
N GLU A 247 6.09 -25.72 14.97
CA GLU A 247 7.40 -26.39 14.88
C GLU A 247 7.74 -27.20 16.14
N LYS A 248 7.47 -26.63 17.32
CA LYS A 248 7.63 -27.33 18.60
C LYS A 248 6.68 -28.53 18.67
N GLU A 249 5.43 -28.36 18.27
CA GLU A 249 4.46 -29.46 18.25
C GLU A 249 4.85 -30.56 17.26
N ALA A 250 5.29 -30.21 16.04
CA ALA A 250 5.79 -31.14 15.05
C ALA A 250 6.98 -31.95 15.59
N SER A 251 7.93 -31.31 16.28
CA SER A 251 9.08 -31.98 16.90
C SER A 251 8.64 -32.98 17.98
N ILE A 252 7.70 -32.59 18.85
CA ILE A 252 7.14 -33.46 19.89
C ILE A 252 6.39 -34.65 19.27
N GLN A 253 5.53 -34.39 18.28
CA GLN A 253 4.76 -35.45 17.62
C GLN A 253 5.65 -36.39 16.82
N THR A 254 6.69 -35.89 16.17
CA THR A 254 7.68 -36.72 15.46
C THR A 254 8.39 -37.67 16.42
N LYS A 255 8.82 -37.16 17.60
CA LYS A 255 9.42 -38.00 18.65
C LYS A 255 8.44 -39.05 19.18
N LYS A 256 7.16 -38.67 19.38
CA LYS A 256 6.11 -39.62 19.81
C LYS A 256 5.86 -40.68 18.75
N PHE A 257 5.74 -40.29 17.49
CA PHE A 257 5.55 -41.19 16.35
C PHE A 257 6.69 -42.22 16.28
N LYS A 258 7.96 -41.78 16.34
CA LYS A 258 9.12 -42.69 16.37
C LYS A 258 9.07 -43.70 17.53
N ARG A 259 8.61 -43.28 18.72
CA ARG A 259 8.47 -44.18 19.88
C ARG A 259 7.31 -45.17 19.75
N VAL A 260 6.17 -44.75 19.21
CA VAL A 260 5.00 -45.62 18.98
C VAL A 260 5.35 -46.64 17.90
N PHE A 261 5.99 -46.20 16.83
CA PHE A 261 6.49 -47.03 15.76
C PHE A 261 7.46 -48.10 16.27
N ALA A 262 8.49 -47.71 17.04
CA ALA A 262 9.46 -48.65 17.60
C ALA A 262 8.84 -49.72 18.53
N LYS A 263 7.64 -49.47 19.06
CA LYS A 263 6.90 -50.41 19.90
C LYS A 263 5.93 -51.29 19.11
N GLY A 264 5.90 -51.20 17.78
CA GLY A 264 4.99 -51.95 16.91
C GLY A 264 3.50 -51.64 17.14
N LYS A 265 3.20 -50.46 17.70
CA LYS A 265 1.82 -50.02 17.97
C LYS A 265 1.24 -49.28 16.77
N ASP A 266 -0.08 -49.20 16.71
CA ASP A 266 -0.79 -48.44 15.67
C ASP A 266 -0.29 -46.99 15.58
N THR A 267 0.15 -46.63 14.38
CA THR A 267 0.75 -45.33 14.03
C THR A 267 -0.19 -44.42 13.26
N GLU A 268 -1.40 -44.88 12.91
CA GLU A 268 -2.33 -44.14 12.05
C GLU A 268 -2.74 -42.80 12.67
N GLN A 269 -3.10 -42.80 13.95
CA GLN A 269 -3.50 -41.59 14.66
C GLN A 269 -2.37 -40.54 14.77
N PRO A 270 -1.15 -40.87 15.24
CA PRO A 270 -0.06 -39.90 15.27
C PRO A 270 0.41 -39.46 13.87
N PHE A 271 0.28 -40.30 12.83
CA PHE A 271 0.53 -39.91 11.44
C PHE A 271 -0.47 -38.84 10.96
N LYS A 272 -1.78 -39.07 11.15
CA LYS A 272 -2.84 -38.11 10.82
C LYS A 272 -2.61 -36.77 11.51
N LYS A 273 -2.15 -36.79 12.77
CA LYS A 273 -1.83 -35.57 13.52
C LYS A 273 -0.63 -34.81 12.93
N LEU A 274 0.43 -35.50 12.52
CA LEU A 274 1.58 -34.88 11.84
C LEU A 274 1.19 -34.22 10.52
N LYS A 275 0.37 -34.89 9.70
CA LYS A 275 -0.17 -34.33 8.45
C LYS A 275 -1.04 -33.09 8.68
N SER A 276 -1.85 -33.08 9.74
CA SER A 276 -2.64 -31.91 10.13
C SER A 276 -1.74 -30.72 10.48
N ILE A 277 -0.67 -30.93 11.26
CA ILE A 277 0.30 -29.89 11.63
C ILE A 277 1.01 -29.33 10.39
N GLU A 278 1.44 -30.19 9.45
CA GLU A 278 2.08 -29.79 8.19
C GLU A 278 1.17 -28.90 7.32
N SER A 279 -0.10 -29.29 7.20
CA SER A 279 -1.10 -28.52 6.45
C SER A 279 -1.36 -27.15 7.09
N GLN A 280 -1.52 -27.11 8.42
CA GLN A 280 -1.69 -25.86 9.16
C GLN A 280 -0.48 -24.94 9.02
N TYR A 281 0.73 -25.48 9.15
CA TYR A 281 1.98 -24.72 9.01
C TYR A 281 2.10 -24.11 7.61
N SER A 282 1.89 -24.91 6.57
CA SER A 282 1.97 -24.47 5.16
C SER A 282 0.94 -23.39 4.84
N SER A 283 -0.29 -23.56 5.32
CA SER A 283 -1.35 -22.57 5.18
C SER A 283 -0.98 -21.24 5.86
N LEU A 284 -0.48 -21.30 7.10
CA LEU A 284 -0.05 -20.11 7.82
C LEU A 284 1.12 -19.40 7.13
N LEU A 285 2.11 -20.16 6.66
CA LEU A 285 3.32 -19.65 6.01
C LEU A 285 3.01 -18.91 4.69
N SER A 286 2.03 -19.40 3.92
CA SER A 286 1.63 -18.78 2.64
C SER A 286 1.18 -17.32 2.77
N GLY A 287 0.62 -16.95 3.93
CA GLY A 287 0.15 -15.59 4.23
C GLY A 287 1.20 -14.66 4.84
N VAL A 288 2.34 -15.18 5.30
CA VAL A 288 3.35 -14.41 6.04
C VAL A 288 3.94 -13.30 5.18
N LYS A 289 4.30 -13.61 3.92
CA LYS A 289 4.92 -12.64 3.01
C LYS A 289 4.05 -11.39 2.81
N GLN A 290 2.74 -11.58 2.65
CA GLN A 290 1.80 -10.47 2.49
C GLN A 290 1.68 -9.60 3.75
N LEU A 291 1.94 -10.15 4.93
CA LEU A 291 1.95 -9.41 6.19
C LEU A 291 3.29 -8.71 6.42
N GLN A 292 4.41 -9.34 6.05
CA GLN A 292 5.73 -8.71 6.05
C GLN A 292 5.74 -7.46 5.15
N ASP A 293 5.17 -7.55 3.95
CA ASP A 293 5.04 -6.43 3.02
C ASP A 293 4.19 -5.27 3.57
N LYS A 294 3.38 -5.52 4.61
CA LYS A 294 2.48 -4.56 5.26
C LYS A 294 2.95 -4.12 6.65
N SER A 295 4.01 -4.70 7.18
CA SER A 295 4.59 -4.41 8.50
C SER A 295 5.48 -3.17 8.45
N THR A 296 5.73 -2.58 9.61
CA THR A 296 6.73 -1.51 9.78
C THR A 296 8.18 -2.00 9.60
N GLY A 297 8.40 -3.31 9.71
CA GLY A 297 9.74 -3.91 9.73
C GLY A 297 10.37 -4.01 11.12
N GLU A 298 9.67 -3.57 12.17
CA GLU A 298 10.16 -3.69 13.57
C GLU A 298 9.98 -5.11 14.14
N VAL A 299 9.13 -5.94 13.52
CA VAL A 299 8.90 -7.32 13.95
C VAL A 299 10.05 -8.19 13.45
N ALA A 300 10.89 -8.64 14.36
CA ALA A 300 12.02 -9.50 14.04
C ALA A 300 11.54 -10.83 13.43
N MET A 301 12.05 -11.17 12.25
CA MET A 301 11.74 -12.45 11.61
C MET A 301 12.46 -13.58 12.36
N PRO A 302 11.75 -14.55 12.94
CA PRO A 302 12.39 -15.69 13.58
C PRO A 302 12.99 -16.65 12.54
N SER A 303 13.91 -17.51 13.00
CA SER A 303 14.36 -18.66 12.22
C SER A 303 13.19 -19.65 12.08
N LEU A 304 12.60 -19.69 10.88
CA LEU A 304 11.50 -20.59 10.52
C LEU A 304 12.00 -21.65 9.55
N LYS A 305 11.53 -22.88 9.71
CA LYS A 305 11.79 -23.96 8.75
C LYS A 305 11.01 -23.73 7.45
N ARG A 306 11.53 -24.26 6.35
CA ARG A 306 10.71 -24.40 5.14
C ARG A 306 9.62 -25.45 5.38
N ALA A 307 8.48 -25.32 4.71
CA ALA A 307 7.35 -26.23 4.90
C ALA A 307 7.73 -27.70 4.63
N ASP A 308 8.53 -27.95 3.59
CA ASP A 308 9.09 -29.25 3.22
C ASP A 308 10.14 -29.80 4.21
N GLN A 309 10.65 -28.94 5.10
CA GLN A 309 11.65 -29.28 6.12
C GLN A 309 11.06 -29.35 7.54
N LEU A 310 9.76 -29.09 7.70
CA LEU A 310 9.09 -29.11 8.99
C LEU A 310 9.13 -30.52 9.61
N ILE A 311 8.86 -31.54 8.79
CA ILE A 311 8.89 -32.95 9.13
C ILE A 311 9.78 -33.68 8.12
N GLU A 312 10.85 -34.31 8.59
CA GLU A 312 11.71 -35.14 7.74
C GLU A 312 11.04 -36.49 7.45
N TRP A 313 10.14 -36.52 6.48
CA TRP A 313 9.42 -37.74 6.07
C TRP A 313 10.36 -38.83 5.55
N SER A 314 11.50 -38.48 4.93
CA SER A 314 12.54 -39.43 4.51
C SER A 314 13.12 -40.21 5.70
N SER A 315 13.28 -39.57 6.86
CA SER A 315 13.74 -40.24 8.10
C SER A 315 12.69 -41.18 8.70
N LEU A 316 11.43 -41.08 8.23
CA LEU A 316 10.30 -41.90 8.64
C LEU A 316 9.96 -42.99 7.60
N ALA A 317 10.31 -42.79 6.32
CA ALA A 317 10.08 -43.74 5.24
C ALA A 317 11.03 -44.95 5.26
N ALA A 318 12.17 -44.86 5.95
CA ALA A 318 13.09 -45.98 6.18
C ALA A 318 12.55 -47.04 7.17
N LEU A 319 11.27 -46.94 7.55
CA LEU A 319 10.61 -47.81 8.51
C LEU A 319 9.66 -48.79 7.78
N PRO A 320 9.66 -50.12 8.08
CA PRO A 320 9.21 -51.17 7.15
C PRO A 320 7.72 -51.22 6.78
N THR A 321 6.90 -50.24 7.19
CA THR A 321 5.43 -50.31 7.09
C THR A 321 4.77 -49.11 6.43
N VAL A 322 5.52 -48.07 6.02
CA VAL A 322 4.92 -46.87 5.39
C VAL A 322 4.36 -47.16 3.98
N ASP A 323 4.87 -48.21 3.31
CA ASP A 323 4.39 -48.63 1.99
C ASP A 323 2.91 -49.06 1.96
N ARG A 324 2.30 -49.41 3.10
CA ARG A 324 0.87 -49.77 3.14
C ARG A 324 -0.07 -48.57 3.27
N ILE A 325 0.41 -47.38 3.66
CA ILE A 325 -0.45 -46.19 3.79
C ILE A 325 -0.37 -45.29 2.55
N SER A 326 0.71 -45.39 1.75
CA SER A 326 0.86 -44.64 0.49
C SER A 326 -0.11 -45.08 -0.63
N GLN A 327 -0.80 -46.22 -0.49
CA GLN A 327 -1.74 -46.73 -1.50
C GLN A 327 -3.18 -46.19 -1.36
N ALA A 328 -3.44 -45.27 -0.42
CA ALA A 328 -4.77 -44.67 -0.21
C ALA A 328 -4.90 -43.21 -0.69
N LEU A 329 -4.03 -42.75 -1.60
CA LEU A 329 -4.16 -41.43 -2.24
C LEU A 329 -4.76 -41.58 -3.65
N PRO A 330 -5.78 -40.79 -4.04
CA PRO A 330 -6.18 -40.67 -5.43
C PRO A 330 -5.09 -39.96 -6.22
N HIS A 331 -4.73 -40.50 -7.39
CA HIS A 331 -3.85 -39.84 -8.34
C HIS A 331 -4.43 -38.49 -8.78
N PRO A 332 -3.59 -37.45 -8.96
CA PRO A 332 -4.02 -36.19 -9.54
C PRO A 332 -4.29 -36.37 -11.04
N HIS A 333 -5.51 -36.03 -11.46
CA HIS A 333 -5.83 -35.66 -12.84
C HIS A 333 -5.79 -34.14 -12.99
#